data_AF-A0A0V0V628-F1
#
_entry.id   AF-A0A0V0V628-F1
#
_cell.length_a   1.000
_cell.length_b   1.000
_cell.length_c   1.000
_cell.angle_alpha   90.00
_cell.angle_beta   90.00
_cell.angle_gamma   90.00
#
_symmetry.space_group_name_H-M   'P 1'
#
loop_
_entity.id
_entity.type
_entity.pdbx_description
1 polymer ?
#
loop_
_entity_poly.entity_id
_entity_poly.type
_entity_poly.pdbx_seq_one_letter_code
_entity_poly.pdbx_strand_id
1 'polypeptide(L)'
;MPDSAERVREFQPFLDQDGLLRVGARLRRSTLPPESKHPILLQHNHPDYHLRQMHAGVNQTLVAIRTGFWIVRDRNAIKKVIRSCPACRRVDAQPYRLRMGVLPADQVTETPPFIHTGVDFAGPLFIRRDVQGRDARASKAYV
;
A
#
# COMPACT_ATOMS: atom_id res chain seq x y z
N MET A 1 -19.78 8.66 26.22
CA MET A 1 -19.30 7.62 25.28
C MET A 1 -19.68 6.29 25.92
N PRO A 2 -20.46 5.41 25.27
CA PRO A 2 -20.84 4.15 25.92
C PRO A 2 -19.58 3.30 26.14
N ASP A 3 -19.55 2.63 27.29
CA ASP A 3 -18.42 1.85 27.76
C ASP A 3 -18.10 0.70 26.79
N SER A 4 -16.81 0.37 26.67
CA SER A 4 -16.30 -0.68 25.77
C SER A 4 -16.98 -2.03 26.04
N ALA A 5 -17.36 -2.27 27.30
CA ALA A 5 -18.05 -3.47 27.74
C ALA A 5 -19.50 -3.58 27.22
N GLU A 6 -20.26 -2.48 27.14
CA GLU A 6 -21.64 -2.50 26.65
C GLU A 6 -21.71 -2.90 25.18
N ARG A 7 -20.76 -2.43 24.37
CA ARG A 7 -20.71 -2.71 22.93
C ARG A 7 -20.36 -4.16 22.61
N VAL A 8 -19.74 -4.87 23.56
CA VAL A 8 -19.41 -6.29 23.40
C VAL A 8 -20.59 -7.17 23.80
N ARG A 9 -21.49 -6.71 24.68
CA ARG A 9 -22.70 -7.44 25.10
C ARG A 9 -23.66 -7.73 23.95
N GLU A 10 -23.73 -6.86 22.94
CA GLU A 10 -24.54 -7.07 21.73
C GLU A 10 -24.18 -8.39 21.01
N PHE A 11 -22.93 -8.82 21.10
CA PHE A 11 -22.44 -10.04 20.47
C PHE A 11 -22.69 -11.31 21.30
N GLN A 12 -23.41 -11.22 22.43
CA GLN A 12 -23.69 -12.33 23.34
C GLN A 12 -22.46 -13.23 23.56
N PRO A 13 -21.34 -12.66 24.01
CA PRO A 13 -20.09 -13.39 24.08
C PRO A 13 -20.16 -14.48 25.15
N PHE A 14 -19.48 -15.59 24.90
CA PHE A 14 -19.37 -16.69 25.86
C PHE A 14 -17.93 -17.22 25.90
N LEU A 15 -17.56 -17.82 27.02
CA LEU A 15 -16.28 -18.52 27.17
C LEU A 15 -16.41 -19.95 26.63
N ASP A 16 -15.47 -20.34 25.78
CA ASP A 16 -15.38 -21.73 25.32
C ASP A 16 -14.62 -22.62 26.32
N GLN A 17 -14.42 -23.88 25.93
CA GLN A 17 -13.74 -24.89 26.76
C GLN A 17 -12.25 -24.57 26.97
N ASP A 18 -11.65 -23.80 26.06
CA ASP A 18 -10.25 -23.38 26.09
C ASP A 18 -10.06 -22.04 26.83
N GLY A 19 -11.14 -21.46 27.37
CA GLY A 19 -11.12 -20.16 28.06
C GLY A 19 -11.06 -18.96 27.10
N LEU A 20 -11.37 -19.14 25.82
CA LEU A 20 -11.40 -18.08 24.82
C LEU A 20 -12.79 -17.44 24.74
N LEU A 21 -12.81 -16.11 24.65
CA LEU A 21 -14.05 -15.36 24.50
C LEU A 21 -14.51 -15.42 23.04
N ARG A 22 -15.69 -16.01 22.78
CA ARG A 22 -16.26 -16.18 21.44
C ARG A 22 -17.57 -15.43 21.29
N VAL A 23 -17.89 -15.05 20.05
CA VAL A 23 -19.15 -14.41 19.70
C VAL A 23 -20.30 -15.42 19.66
N GLY A 24 -21.44 -15.04 20.23
CA GLY A 24 -22.68 -15.79 20.12
C GLY A 24 -23.16 -15.85 18.68
N ALA A 25 -23.23 -17.06 18.10
CA ALA A 25 -23.58 -17.25 16.70
C ALA A 25 -25.10 -17.13 16.46
N ARG A 26 -25.47 -16.43 15.38
CA ARG A 26 -26.79 -16.56 14.72
C ARG A 26 -26.84 -17.75 13.76
N LEU A 27 -25.67 -18.28 13.38
CA LEU A 27 -25.50 -19.36 12.39
C LEU A 27 -25.34 -20.76 13.03
N ARG A 28 -25.84 -20.97 14.25
CA ARG A 28 -25.66 -22.24 15.00
C ARG A 28 -26.07 -23.48 14.21
N ARG A 29 -27.11 -23.36 13.38
CA ARG A 29 -27.69 -24.46 12.58
C ARG A 29 -27.06 -24.64 11.19
N SER A 30 -26.05 -23.85 10.82
CA SER A 30 -25.40 -24.01 9.52
C SER A 30 -24.48 -25.25 9.48
N THR A 31 -24.01 -25.65 8.31
CA THR A 31 -22.98 -26.69 8.15
C THR A 31 -21.55 -26.14 8.23
N LEU A 32 -21.40 -24.86 8.60
CA LEU A 32 -20.08 -24.22 8.70
C LEU A 32 -19.24 -24.80 9.84
N PRO A 33 -17.90 -24.67 9.75
CA PRO A 33 -17.02 -25.00 10.86
C PRO A 33 -17.41 -24.25 12.15
N PRO A 34 -17.22 -24.85 13.34
CA PRO A 34 -17.52 -24.21 14.62
C PRO A 34 -16.86 -22.85 14.79
N GLU A 35 -15.61 -22.71 14.34
CA GLU A 35 -14.82 -21.47 14.35
C GLU A 35 -15.49 -20.32 13.56
N SER A 36 -16.13 -20.65 12.44
CA SER A 36 -16.82 -19.65 11.61
C SER A 36 -18.22 -19.34 12.12
N LYS A 37 -18.82 -20.26 12.89
CA LYS A 37 -20.09 -19.99 13.58
C LYS A 37 -19.84 -19.08 14.79
N HIS A 38 -18.84 -19.44 15.59
CA HIS A 38 -18.50 -18.82 16.87
C HIS A 38 -17.08 -18.25 16.85
N PRO A 39 -16.83 -17.18 16.06
CA PRO A 39 -15.51 -16.61 15.94
C PRO A 39 -15.01 -16.05 17.27
N ILE A 40 -13.70 -16.13 17.49
CA ILE A 40 -13.02 -15.62 18.67
C ILE A 40 -13.08 -14.09 18.67
N LEU A 41 -13.55 -13.50 19.77
CA LEU A 41 -13.63 -12.06 19.92
C LEU A 41 -12.23 -11.50 20.20
N LEU A 42 -11.73 -10.66 19.30
CA LEU A 42 -10.46 -9.97 19.45
C LEU A 42 -10.68 -8.47 19.63
N GLN A 43 -9.91 -7.87 20.54
CA GLN A 43 -9.91 -6.42 20.75
C GLN A 43 -9.12 -5.67 19.67
N HIS A 44 -8.14 -6.33 19.05
CA HIS A 44 -7.20 -5.72 18.12
C HIS A 44 -7.09 -6.52 16.82
N ASN A 45 -6.73 -5.83 15.74
CA ASN A 45 -6.55 -6.45 14.43
C ASN A 45 -5.13 -6.96 14.26
N HIS A 46 -4.99 -8.13 13.64
CA HIS A 46 -3.70 -8.68 13.26
C HIS A 46 -3.35 -8.25 11.83
N PRO A 47 -2.31 -7.40 11.64
CA PRO A 47 -1.93 -6.90 10.32
C PRO A 47 -1.50 -8.02 9.35
N ASP A 48 -1.08 -9.17 9.89
CA ASP A 48 -0.61 -10.33 9.13
C ASP A 48 -1.63 -10.84 8.11
N TYR A 49 -2.94 -10.74 8.37
CA TYR A 49 -3.97 -11.21 7.44
C TYR A 49 -3.93 -10.50 6.09
N HIS A 50 -3.63 -9.20 6.09
CA HIS A 50 -3.48 -8.44 4.85
C HIS A 50 -2.26 -8.91 4.04
N LEU A 51 -1.14 -9.20 4.72
CA LEU A 51 0.09 -9.67 4.09
C LEU A 51 -0.03 -11.12 3.59
N ARG A 52 -0.61 -12.01 4.41
CA ARG A 52 -0.88 -13.42 4.06
C ARG A 52 -1.84 -13.56 2.87
N GLN A 53 -2.71 -12.58 2.67
CA GLN A 53 -3.65 -12.53 1.55
C GLN A 53 -3.10 -11.72 0.37
N MET A 54 -1.78 -11.59 0.23
CA MET A 54 -1.13 -10.94 -0.92
C MET A 54 -1.63 -9.51 -1.18
N HIS A 55 -1.69 -8.69 -0.12
CA HIS A 55 -2.17 -7.31 -0.19
C HIS A 55 -3.65 -7.15 -0.56
N ALA A 56 -4.48 -8.14 -0.21
CA ALA A 56 -5.92 -8.10 -0.37
C ALA A 56 -6.57 -6.79 0.13
N GLY A 57 -7.62 -6.38 -0.59
CA GLY A 57 -8.44 -5.23 -0.24
C GLY A 57 -9.31 -5.46 1.01
N VAL A 58 -9.92 -4.37 1.50
CA VAL A 58 -10.64 -4.35 2.79
C VAL A 58 -11.66 -5.49 2.94
N ASN A 59 -12.50 -5.72 1.93
CA ASN A 59 -13.58 -6.70 2.04
C ASN A 59 -13.04 -8.14 2.07
N GLN A 60 -12.02 -8.44 1.27
CA GLN A 60 -11.42 -9.77 1.21
C GLN A 60 -10.69 -10.08 2.53
N THR A 61 -9.88 -9.15 3.04
CA THR A 61 -9.24 -9.30 4.35
C THR A 61 -10.26 -9.46 5.47
N LEU A 62 -11.37 -8.72 5.41
CA LEU A 62 -12.46 -8.82 6.39
C LEU A 62 -13.12 -10.20 6.39
N VAL A 63 -13.42 -10.76 5.21
CA VAL A 63 -13.97 -12.12 5.10
C VAL A 63 -12.96 -13.14 5.64
N ALA A 64 -11.68 -13.02 5.28
CA ALA A 64 -10.63 -13.92 5.75
C ALA A 64 -10.42 -13.89 7.27
N ILE A 65 -10.62 -12.73 7.91
CA ILE A 65 -10.60 -12.60 9.37
C ILE A 65 -11.85 -13.25 9.98
N ARG A 66 -13.03 -12.99 9.41
CA ARG A 66 -14.33 -13.46 9.93
C ARG A 66 -14.53 -14.97 9.88
N THR A 67 -13.66 -15.73 9.23
CA THR A 67 -13.70 -17.19 9.26
C THR A 67 -13.33 -17.78 10.62
N GLY A 68 -12.59 -17.05 11.46
CA GLY A 68 -12.21 -17.50 12.81
C GLY A 68 -12.20 -16.41 13.87
N PHE A 69 -12.19 -15.14 13.50
CA PHE A 69 -12.04 -14.01 14.42
C PHE A 69 -13.09 -12.93 14.19
N TRP A 70 -13.52 -12.31 15.29
CA TRP A 70 -14.42 -11.17 15.29
C TRP A 70 -13.76 -9.99 15.99
N ILE A 71 -13.37 -8.98 15.21
CA ILE A 71 -12.72 -7.77 15.74
C ILE A 71 -13.76 -6.66 15.88
N VAL A 72 -13.81 -6.01 17.04
CA VAL A 72 -14.68 -4.85 17.24
C VAL A 72 -14.21 -3.71 16.33
N ARG A 73 -15.10 -3.21 15.45
CA ARG A 73 -14.78 -2.22 14.40
C ARG A 73 -13.73 -2.73 13.39
N ASP A 74 -13.74 -4.04 13.10
CA ASP A 74 -12.89 -4.74 12.13
C ASP A 74 -12.57 -3.92 10.87
N ARG A 75 -13.58 -3.37 10.20
CA ARG A 75 -13.42 -2.66 8.94
C ARG A 75 -12.52 -1.42 9.05
N ASN A 76 -12.62 -0.68 10.15
CA ASN A 76 -11.78 0.50 10.37
C ASN A 76 -10.35 0.10 10.70
N ALA A 77 -10.17 -0.98 11.47
CA ALA A 77 -8.85 -1.51 11.76
C ALA A 77 -8.15 -2.02 10.49
N ILE A 78 -8.88 -2.74 9.62
CA ILE A 78 -8.37 -3.23 8.33
C ILE A 78 -8.01 -2.05 7.41
N LYS A 79 -8.87 -1.04 7.31
CA LYS A 79 -8.56 0.20 6.55
C LYS A 79 -7.28 0.87 7.04
N LYS A 80 -7.05 0.90 8.36
CA LYS A 80 -5.83 1.45 8.96
C LYS A 80 -4.59 0.64 8.54
N VAL A 81 -4.68 -0.70 8.62
CA VAL A 81 -3.60 -1.62 8.19
C VAL A 81 -3.25 -1.39 6.72
N ILE A 82 -4.24 -1.42 5.83
CA ILE A 82 -4.02 -1.25 4.38
C ILE A 82 -3.42 0.12 4.05
N ARG A 83 -3.94 1.20 4.65
CA ARG A 83 -3.39 2.56 4.48
C ARG A 83 -1.95 2.71 5.00
N SER A 84 -1.58 1.93 6.01
CA SER A 84 -0.22 1.91 6.55
C SER A 84 0.75 1.05 5.74
N CYS A 85 0.25 0.15 4.89
CA CYS A 85 1.05 -0.77 4.10
C CYS A 85 1.88 -0.02 3.03
N PRO A 86 3.22 -0.13 3.02
CA PRO A 86 4.06 0.53 2.02
C PRO A 86 3.80 0.06 0.59
N ALA A 87 3.53 -1.23 0.38
CA ALA A 87 3.25 -1.80 -0.94
C ALA A 87 1.93 -1.25 -1.50
N CYS A 88 0.84 -1.31 -0.73
CA CYS A 88 -0.44 -0.74 -1.14
C CYS A 88 -0.33 0.77 -1.37
N ARG A 89 0.38 1.50 -0.50
CA ARG A 89 0.56 2.94 -0.68
C ARG A 89 1.28 3.30 -1.98
N ARG A 90 2.25 2.49 -2.41
CA ARG A 90 2.95 2.68 -3.69
C ARG A 90 2.04 2.39 -4.88
N VAL A 91 1.25 1.33 -4.81
CA VAL A 91 0.31 0.94 -5.88
C VAL A 91 -0.86 1.93 -6.00
N ASP A 92 -1.39 2.38 -4.86
CA ASP A 92 -2.49 3.35 -4.80
C ASP A 92 -2.02 4.81 -4.98
N ALA A 93 -0.71 5.04 -5.10
CA ALA A 93 -0.17 6.38 -5.27
C ALA A 93 -0.72 6.99 -6.57
N GLN A 94 -1.23 8.23 -6.45
CA GLN A 94 -1.68 8.95 -7.62
C GLN A 94 -0.48 9.25 -8.54
N PRO A 95 -0.65 9.13 -9.87
CA PRO A 95 0.39 9.55 -10.79
C PRO A 95 0.68 11.04 -10.58
N TYR A 96 1.94 11.41 -10.80
CA TYR A 96 2.32 12.82 -10.82
C TYR A 96 1.45 13.54 -11.84
N ARG A 97 0.64 14.51 -11.37
CA ARG A 97 -0.12 15.37 -12.26
C ARG A 97 0.81 16.42 -12.83
N LEU A 98 1.25 16.21 -14.06
CA LEU A 98 1.97 17.23 -14.81
C LEU A 98 1.09 18.47 -14.94
N ARG A 99 1.44 19.55 -14.23
CA ARG A 99 0.90 20.87 -14.53
C ARG A 99 1.70 21.41 -15.70
N MET A 100 1.07 21.51 -16.86
CA MET A 100 1.67 22.20 -18.00
C MET A 100 1.88 23.66 -17.60
N GLY A 101 3.13 24.09 -17.55
CA GLY A 101 3.49 25.49 -17.32
C GLY A 101 3.21 26.32 -18.58
N VAL A 102 3.19 27.65 -18.41
CA VAL A 102 3.21 28.56 -19.55
C VAL A 102 4.57 28.42 -20.24
N LEU A 103 4.55 28.21 -21.56
CA LEU A 103 5.77 28.13 -22.36
C LEU A 103 6.46 29.52 -22.40
N PRO A 104 7.81 29.57 -22.41
CA PRO A 104 8.55 30.82 -22.64
C PRO A 104 8.16 31.45 -23.97
N ALA A 105 8.14 32.78 -24.04
CA ALA A 105 7.81 33.54 -25.25
C ALA A 105 8.66 33.07 -26.45
N ASP A 106 9.96 32.89 -26.24
CA ASP A 106 10.94 32.43 -27.23
C ASP A 106 10.60 31.09 -27.90
N GLN A 107 9.71 30.28 -27.32
CA GLN A 107 9.23 29.01 -27.90
C GLN A 107 7.93 29.14 -28.68
N VAL A 108 7.20 30.24 -28.51
CA VAL A 108 5.83 30.42 -29.06
C VAL A 108 5.69 31.68 -29.93
N THR A 109 6.67 32.57 -29.92
CA THR A 109 6.72 33.74 -30.80
C THR A 109 7.33 33.38 -32.15
N GLU A 110 6.75 33.90 -33.22
CA GLU A 110 7.33 33.75 -34.57
C GLU A 110 8.67 34.47 -34.66
N THR A 111 9.72 33.72 -34.99
CA THR A 111 11.07 34.25 -35.19
C THR A 111 11.72 33.61 -36.42
N PRO A 112 12.68 34.29 -37.08
CA PRO A 112 13.48 33.67 -38.14
C PRO A 112 14.14 32.35 -37.69
N PRO A 113 14.42 31.43 -38.63
CA PRO A 113 15.13 30.18 -38.32
C PRO A 113 16.45 30.43 -37.57
N PHE A 114 16.76 29.59 -36.59
CA PHE A 114 18.00 29.60 -35.78
C PHE A 114 18.19 30.79 -34.81
N ILE A 115 17.20 31.68 -34.65
CA ILE A 115 17.26 32.78 -33.64
C ILE A 115 17.35 32.24 -32.22
N HIS A 116 16.55 31.22 -31.89
CA HIS A 116 16.59 30.51 -30.61
C HIS A 116 17.06 29.08 -30.87
N THR A 117 18.11 28.63 -30.17
CA THR A 117 18.65 27.28 -30.27
C THR A 117 18.85 26.71 -28.88
N GLY A 118 18.34 25.50 -28.63
CA GLY A 118 18.59 24.76 -27.39
C GLY A 118 19.88 23.95 -27.52
N VAL A 119 20.76 24.09 -26.53
CA VAL A 119 21.97 23.27 -26.40
C VAL A 119 21.84 22.47 -25.10
N ASP A 120 22.03 21.16 -25.18
CA ASP A 120 22.09 20.27 -24.03
C ASP A 120 23.34 19.41 -24.13
N PHE A 121 23.93 19.08 -22.99
CA PHE A 121 25.10 18.21 -22.94
C PHE A 121 24.66 16.76 -22.83
N ALA A 122 25.16 15.92 -23.72
CA ALA A 122 25.13 14.49 -23.52
C ALA A 122 26.03 14.12 -22.32
N GLY A 123 25.52 13.22 -21.47
CA GLY A 123 26.15 12.79 -20.22
C GLY A 123 27.57 12.22 -20.38
N PRO A 124 28.23 11.85 -19.26
CA PRO A 124 29.66 11.64 -19.25
C PRO A 124 30.06 10.46 -20.14
N LEU A 125 30.63 10.77 -21.30
CA LEU A 125 31.35 9.83 -22.14
C LEU A 125 32.74 9.60 -21.54
N PHE A 126 33.14 8.34 -21.41
CA PHE A 126 34.47 8.01 -20.93
C PHE A 126 35.41 7.86 -22.11
N ILE A 127 36.18 8.90 -22.38
CA ILE A 127 37.19 8.92 -23.43
C ILE A 127 38.51 8.39 -22.90
N ARG A 128 39.12 7.45 -23.64
CA ARG A 128 40.51 7.06 -23.43
C ARG A 128 41.38 7.96 -24.30
N ARG A 129 42.42 8.54 -23.71
CA ARG A 129 43.42 9.27 -24.50
C ARG A 129 44.19 8.24 -25.33
N ASP A 130 44.53 8.61 -26.56
CA ASP A 130 45.32 7.77 -27.47
C ASP A 130 46.78 7.73 -27.02
N VAL A 131 47.02 7.06 -25.88
CA VAL A 131 48.34 6.78 -25.34
C VAL A 131 48.58 5.30 -25.55
N GLN A 132 49.52 4.98 -26.44
CA GLN A 132 50.00 3.62 -26.72
C GLN A 132 50.74 3.09 -25.48
N GLY A 133 49.98 2.66 -24.47
CA GLY A 133 50.48 2.13 -23.21
C GLY A 133 49.37 1.39 -22.48
N ARG A 134 49.73 0.29 -21.81
CA ARG A 134 48.78 -0.69 -21.22
C ARG A 134 47.89 -0.15 -20.08
N ASP A 135 47.98 1.14 -19.73
CA ASP A 135 47.36 1.75 -18.53
C ASP A 135 46.72 3.14 -18.78
N ALA A 136 46.01 3.31 -19.90
CA ALA A 136 45.33 4.56 -20.22
C ALA A 136 44.05 4.75 -19.37
N ARG A 137 44.14 5.64 -18.35
CA ARG A 137 43.00 6.02 -17.51
C ARG A 137 41.94 6.77 -18.33
N ALA A 138 40.71 6.28 -18.33
CA ALA A 138 39.60 6.95 -18.99
C ALA A 138 39.20 8.23 -18.23
N SER A 139 38.99 9.33 -18.95
CA SER A 139 38.50 10.60 -18.41
C SER A 139 37.06 10.85 -18.82
N LYS A 140 36.27 11.45 -17.94
CA LYS A 140 34.90 11.88 -18.26
C LYS A 140 34.94 13.09 -19.20
N ALA A 141 34.11 13.07 -20.22
CA ALA A 141 33.86 14.16 -21.15
C ALA A 141 32.35 14.31 -21.38
N TYR A 142 31.91 15.52 -21.71
CA TYR A 142 30.53 15.85 -22.04
C TYR A 142 30.54 16.46 -23.45
N VAL A 143 29.53 16.17 -24.25
CA VAL A 143 29.42 16.62 -25.65
C VAL A 143 28.16 17.45 -25.80
#